data_AF-A0A395CZQ3-F1
#
_entry.id   AF-A0A395CZQ3-F1
#
_cell.length_a   1.000
_cell.length_b   1.000
_cell.length_c   1.000
_cell.angle_alpha   90.00
_cell.angle_beta   90.00
_cell.angle_gamma   90.00
#
_symmetry.space_group_name_H-M   'P 1'
#
loop_
_entity.id
_entity.type
_entity.pdbx_description
1 polymer ?
#
loop_
_entity_poly.entity_id
_entity_poly.type
_entity_poly.pdbx_seq_one_letter_code
_entity_poly.pdbx_strand_id
1 'polypeptide(L)'
;MANTTAELEALLMQRSLTDAQLLAAAEAAADFRILPDATVIKIGGQSVIDRGRAALYPLVDEIVAARKAHKLLIGTGAGTRARHLYSIAAGLGLPAGVLSQLGASVADQNAAMLGQLLAKYGISAVDGAGLSAVPLYLAEVNAVVFSGMPPYNLWMRPAAEGVIPPYRTDAGCFLLAEQFGCKAMIFVKDENGLYTANPKTSKDAEFIPKISVDEMKAQGLHDSILEFPLLDLLQAARHIREVQVVNGLVPGNLTRALAGEHVGTIITAS
;
A
#
# COMPACT_ATOMS: atom_id res chain seq x y z
N MET A 1 22.24 29.35 -5.43
CA MET A 1 23.61 28.81 -5.46
C MET A 1 23.49 27.36 -5.86
N ALA A 2 24.23 26.89 -6.85
CA ALA A 2 24.21 25.46 -7.20
C ALA A 2 24.89 24.72 -6.07
N ASN A 3 24.12 24.05 -5.21
CA ASN A 3 24.67 23.20 -4.16
C ASN A 3 25.54 22.14 -4.84
N THR A 4 26.85 22.18 -4.59
CA THR A 4 27.78 21.24 -5.22
C THR A 4 27.81 19.94 -4.42
N THR A 5 28.14 18.82 -5.07
CA THR A 5 28.33 17.53 -4.36
C THR A 5 29.34 17.65 -3.21
N ALA A 6 30.39 18.45 -3.38
CA ALA A 6 31.39 18.72 -2.36
C ALA A 6 30.84 19.49 -1.14
N GLU A 7 29.89 20.40 -1.35
CA GLU A 7 29.22 21.13 -0.26
C GLU A 7 28.35 20.20 0.57
N LEU A 8 27.56 19.35 -0.08
CA LEU A 8 26.75 18.34 0.61
C LEU A 8 27.64 17.36 1.39
N GLU A 9 28.74 16.89 0.79
CA GLU A 9 29.71 16.01 1.45
C GLU A 9 30.33 16.67 2.68
N ALA A 10 30.76 17.93 2.58
CA ALA A 10 31.31 18.66 3.72
C ALA A 10 30.30 18.79 4.87
N LEU A 11 29.04 19.10 4.57
CA LEU A 11 27.98 19.14 5.57
C LEU A 11 27.75 17.77 6.21
N LEU A 12 27.68 16.69 5.42
CA LEU A 12 27.52 15.31 5.90
C LEU A 12 28.63 14.86 6.85
N MET A 13 29.87 15.31 6.63
CA MET A 13 31.01 14.94 7.47
C MET A 13 31.11 15.75 8.76
N GLN A 14 30.53 16.96 8.79
CA GLN A 14 30.78 17.94 9.85
C GLN A 14 29.58 18.23 10.74
N ARG A 15 28.37 17.95 10.27
CA ARG A 15 27.12 18.32 10.95
C ARG A 15 26.33 17.08 11.36
N SER A 16 25.47 17.26 12.37
CA SER A 16 24.42 16.27 12.69
C SER A 16 23.48 16.12 11.49
N LEU A 17 22.91 14.92 11.29
CA LEU A 17 21.86 14.68 10.29
C LEU A 17 20.56 15.47 10.57
N THR A 18 20.47 16.09 11.76
CA THR A 18 19.37 16.99 12.13
C THR A 18 19.64 18.47 11.82
N ASP A 19 20.81 18.80 11.26
CA ASP A 19 21.18 20.19 10.90
C ASP A 19 20.35 20.68 9.71
N ALA A 20 19.72 21.86 9.87
CA ALA A 20 18.81 22.40 8.85
C ALA A 20 19.51 22.73 7.52
N GLN A 21 20.80 23.11 7.55
CA GLN A 21 21.59 23.37 6.35
C GLN A 21 21.89 22.07 5.61
N LEU A 22 22.23 21.00 6.35
CA LEU A 22 22.45 19.68 5.78
C LEU A 22 21.16 19.14 5.14
N LEU A 23 20.02 19.25 5.83
CA LEU A 23 18.73 18.81 5.31
C LEU A 23 18.35 19.55 4.02
N ALA A 24 18.52 20.87 3.98
CA ALA A 24 18.26 21.67 2.79
C ALA A 24 19.22 21.34 1.63
N ALA A 25 20.48 21.01 1.92
CA ALA A 25 21.44 20.59 0.91
C ALA A 25 21.07 19.21 0.33
N ALA A 26 20.67 18.27 1.19
CA ALA A 26 20.24 16.93 0.78
C ALA A 26 18.95 16.95 -0.06
N GLU A 27 18.04 17.90 0.22
CA GLU A 27 16.82 18.11 -0.56
C GLU A 27 17.09 18.43 -2.04
N ALA A 28 18.25 19.03 -2.34
CA ALA A 28 18.66 19.36 -3.71
C ALA A 28 19.28 18.18 -4.47
N ALA A 29 19.39 16.99 -3.85
CA ALA A 29 19.93 15.80 -4.50
C ALA A 29 19.07 15.36 -5.70
N ALA A 30 19.70 14.72 -6.68
CA ALA A 30 18.98 14.17 -7.82
C ALA A 30 17.97 13.10 -7.37
N ASP A 31 16.76 13.18 -7.91
CA ASP A 31 15.68 12.25 -7.62
C ASP A 31 15.68 11.08 -8.62
N PHE A 32 15.81 9.84 -8.12
CA PHE A 32 15.89 8.62 -8.94
C PHE A 32 14.76 7.66 -8.62
N ARG A 33 13.89 7.42 -9.61
CA ARG A 33 12.82 6.42 -9.54
C ARG A 33 13.35 5.05 -9.97
N ILE A 34 13.26 4.06 -9.07
CA ILE A 34 13.81 2.73 -9.28
C ILE A 34 12.97 1.90 -10.27
N LEU A 35 11.64 1.95 -10.14
CA LEU A 35 10.68 1.20 -10.96
C LEU A 35 9.56 2.11 -11.49
N PRO A 36 9.88 3.14 -12.30
CA PRO A 36 8.92 4.17 -12.70
C PRO A 36 7.74 3.60 -13.49
N ASP A 37 7.91 2.48 -14.20
CA ASP A 37 6.85 1.91 -15.04
C ASP A 37 5.90 0.96 -14.29
N ALA A 38 6.20 0.64 -13.03
CA ALA A 38 5.43 -0.32 -12.25
C ALA A 38 4.25 0.32 -11.53
N THR A 39 3.15 -0.43 -11.42
CA THR A 39 1.99 -0.10 -10.58
C THR A 39 1.96 -1.03 -9.39
N VAL A 40 1.83 -0.48 -8.19
CA VAL A 40 1.56 -1.26 -6.98
C VAL A 40 0.06 -1.43 -6.81
N ILE A 41 -0.37 -2.66 -6.56
CA ILE A 41 -1.76 -3.03 -6.32
C ILE A 41 -1.83 -3.70 -4.96
N LYS A 42 -2.65 -3.20 -4.05
CA LYS A 42 -3.02 -3.94 -2.84
C LYS A 42 -4.32 -4.69 -3.06
N ILE A 43 -4.30 -6.01 -2.91
CA ILE A 43 -5.50 -6.84 -2.82
C ILE A 43 -5.92 -6.96 -1.35
N GLY A 44 -7.07 -6.41 -0.98
CA GLY A 44 -7.51 -6.39 0.41
C GLY A 44 -7.77 -7.79 1.00
N GLY A 45 -7.28 -8.03 2.22
CA GLY A 45 -7.42 -9.32 2.90
C GLY A 45 -8.88 -9.64 3.22
N GLN A 46 -9.52 -8.81 4.05
CA GLN A 46 -10.92 -9.00 4.45
C GLN A 46 -11.90 -8.73 3.30
N SER A 47 -11.60 -7.72 2.48
CA SER A 47 -12.49 -7.28 1.42
C SER A 47 -12.47 -8.18 0.19
N VAL A 48 -11.38 -8.93 -0.06
CA VAL A 48 -11.25 -9.77 -1.27
C VAL A 48 -10.84 -11.20 -0.91
N ILE A 49 -9.63 -11.40 -0.36
CA ILE A 49 -9.04 -12.74 -0.23
C ILE A 49 -9.87 -13.64 0.71
N ASP A 50 -10.35 -13.11 1.82
CA ASP A 50 -11.21 -13.83 2.78
C ASP A 50 -12.58 -14.22 2.18
N ARG A 51 -13.00 -13.60 1.06
CA ARG A 51 -14.21 -13.98 0.32
C ARG A 51 -13.99 -15.18 -0.62
N GLY A 52 -12.76 -15.68 -0.69
CA GLY A 52 -12.41 -16.90 -1.41
C GLY A 52 -12.64 -16.81 -2.91
N ARG A 53 -13.02 -17.95 -3.51
CA ARG A 53 -13.05 -18.15 -4.96
C ARG A 53 -13.83 -17.07 -5.72
N ALA A 54 -15.02 -16.69 -5.22
CA ALA A 54 -15.92 -15.79 -5.95
C ALA A 54 -15.33 -14.39 -6.16
N ALA A 55 -14.53 -13.90 -5.21
CA ALA A 55 -13.84 -12.62 -5.33
C ALA A 55 -12.44 -12.77 -5.96
N LEU A 56 -11.70 -13.80 -5.56
CA LEU A 56 -10.28 -13.90 -5.91
C LEU A 56 -10.02 -14.42 -7.33
N TYR A 57 -10.83 -15.37 -7.83
CA TYR A 57 -10.57 -15.96 -9.15
C TYR A 57 -10.73 -14.95 -10.30
N PRO A 58 -11.78 -14.11 -10.33
CA PRO A 58 -11.87 -13.06 -11.35
C PRO A 58 -10.68 -12.11 -11.33
N LEU A 59 -10.19 -11.73 -10.14
CA LEU A 59 -9.00 -10.88 -10.02
C LEU A 59 -7.72 -11.58 -10.47
N VAL A 60 -7.59 -12.90 -10.26
CA VAL A 60 -6.49 -13.69 -10.82
C VAL A 60 -6.50 -13.61 -12.36
N ASP A 61 -7.66 -13.76 -12.98
CA ASP A 61 -7.80 -13.66 -14.44
C ASP A 61 -7.46 -12.23 -14.93
N GLU A 62 -7.93 -11.19 -14.24
CA GLU A 62 -7.59 -9.79 -14.54
C GLU A 62 -6.08 -9.52 -14.40
N ILE A 63 -5.43 -10.01 -13.34
CA ILE A 63 -3.98 -9.86 -13.14
C ILE A 63 -3.20 -10.49 -14.30
N VAL A 64 -3.57 -11.72 -14.68
CA VAL A 64 -2.91 -12.47 -15.77
C VAL A 64 -3.08 -11.77 -17.11
N ALA A 65 -4.25 -11.18 -17.36
CA ALA A 65 -4.51 -10.39 -18.56
C ALA A 65 -3.75 -9.06 -18.54
N ALA A 66 -3.84 -8.30 -17.45
CA ALA A 66 -3.30 -6.95 -17.33
C ALA A 66 -1.76 -6.92 -17.35
N ARG A 67 -1.09 -7.95 -16.81
CA ARG A 67 0.39 -8.01 -16.82
C ARG A 67 1.02 -8.08 -18.23
N LYS A 68 0.20 -8.27 -19.27
CA LYS A 68 0.64 -8.17 -20.68
C LYS A 68 0.95 -6.72 -21.09
N ALA A 69 0.30 -5.74 -20.47
CA ALA A 69 0.46 -4.31 -20.76
C ALA A 69 1.05 -3.51 -19.57
N HIS A 70 1.02 -4.06 -18.36
CA HIS A 70 1.41 -3.37 -17.14
C HIS A 70 2.42 -4.18 -16.33
N LYS A 71 3.39 -3.50 -15.71
CA LYS A 71 4.29 -4.08 -14.70
C LYS A 71 3.65 -3.98 -13.32
N LEU A 72 3.43 -5.11 -12.64
CA LEU A 72 2.58 -5.18 -11.44
C LEU A 72 3.34 -5.67 -10.20
N LEU A 73 3.25 -4.90 -9.11
CA LEU A 73 3.66 -5.35 -7.78
C LEU A 73 2.40 -5.57 -6.95
N ILE A 74 2.12 -6.81 -6.57
CA ILE A 74 0.81 -7.21 -6.03
C ILE A 74 0.95 -7.54 -4.55
N GLY A 75 0.57 -6.59 -3.70
CA GLY A 75 0.62 -6.72 -2.25
C GLY A 75 -0.65 -7.33 -1.68
N THR A 76 -0.52 -8.29 -0.76
CA THR A 76 -1.68 -8.88 -0.06
C THR A 76 -1.99 -8.17 1.25
N GLY A 77 -3.29 -7.95 1.49
CA GLY A 77 -3.80 -7.59 2.81
C GLY A 77 -3.78 -8.77 3.78
N ALA A 78 -4.07 -8.52 5.06
CA ALA A 78 -4.20 -9.56 6.07
C ALA A 78 -5.65 -10.10 6.19
N GLY A 79 -6.52 -9.38 6.88
CA GLY A 79 -7.95 -9.72 6.97
C GLY A 79 -8.39 -10.23 8.34
N THR A 80 -9.45 -11.03 8.37
CA THR A 80 -10.17 -11.42 9.60
C THR A 80 -9.29 -12.18 10.59
N ARG A 81 -8.37 -13.03 10.10
CA ARG A 81 -7.43 -13.77 10.95
C ARG A 81 -6.49 -12.85 11.73
N ALA A 82 -6.07 -11.72 11.14
CA ALA A 82 -5.27 -10.73 11.86
C ALA A 82 -6.10 -10.00 12.92
N ARG A 83 -7.39 -9.71 12.64
CA ARG A 83 -8.31 -9.14 13.64
C ARG A 83 -8.48 -10.07 14.83
N HIS A 84 -8.58 -11.39 14.60
CA HIS A 84 -8.60 -12.39 15.66
C HIS A 84 -7.31 -12.37 16.49
N LEU A 85 -6.14 -12.38 15.83
CA LEU A 85 -4.83 -12.27 16.53
C LEU A 85 -4.72 -10.99 17.35
N TYR A 86 -5.16 -9.84 16.81
CA TYR A 86 -5.17 -8.57 17.52
C TYR A 86 -6.09 -8.60 18.74
N SER A 87 -7.27 -9.22 18.61
CA SER A 87 -8.22 -9.36 19.73
C SER A 87 -7.60 -10.12 20.90
N ILE A 88 -6.98 -11.28 20.62
CA ILE A 88 -6.33 -12.10 21.66
C ILE A 88 -5.13 -11.35 22.26
N ALA A 89 -4.22 -10.85 21.43
CA ALA A 89 -3.00 -10.20 21.91
C ALA A 89 -3.26 -8.90 22.69
N ALA A 90 -4.22 -8.09 22.25
CA ALA A 90 -4.64 -6.90 22.98
C ALA A 90 -5.31 -7.24 24.32
N GLY A 91 -6.15 -8.28 24.36
CA GLY A 91 -6.75 -8.78 25.60
C GLY A 91 -5.72 -9.31 26.62
N LEU A 92 -4.55 -9.76 26.13
CA LEU A 92 -3.40 -10.14 26.94
C LEU A 92 -2.47 -8.97 27.30
N GLY A 93 -2.79 -7.74 26.90
CA GLY A 93 -1.99 -6.55 27.19
C GLY A 93 -0.68 -6.45 26.39
N LEU A 94 -0.56 -7.15 25.26
CA LEU A 94 0.64 -7.11 24.43
C LEU A 94 0.74 -5.79 23.63
N PRO A 95 1.96 -5.26 23.41
CA PRO A 95 2.15 -3.98 22.73
C PRO A 95 2.02 -4.09 21.20
N ALA A 96 1.81 -2.95 20.54
CA ALA A 96 1.60 -2.86 19.09
C ALA A 96 2.69 -3.53 18.26
N GLY A 97 3.94 -3.52 18.72
CA GLY A 97 5.05 -4.22 18.06
C GLY A 97 4.82 -5.72 17.93
N VAL A 98 4.33 -6.37 19.00
CA VAL A 98 4.02 -7.80 18.99
C VAL A 98 2.82 -8.07 18.06
N LEU A 99 1.79 -7.23 18.14
CA LEU A 99 0.63 -7.34 17.25
C LEU A 99 1.03 -7.20 15.77
N SER A 100 1.97 -6.31 15.45
CA SER A 100 2.48 -6.13 14.08
C SER A 100 3.08 -7.42 13.52
N GLN A 101 3.87 -8.14 14.32
CA GLN A 101 4.47 -9.42 13.91
C GLN A 101 3.40 -10.48 13.66
N LEU A 102 2.39 -10.57 14.53
CA LEU A 102 1.28 -11.51 14.37
C LEU A 102 0.50 -11.21 13.08
N GLY A 103 0.23 -9.93 12.81
CA GLY A 103 -0.47 -9.49 11.61
C GLY A 103 0.28 -9.81 10.30
N ALA A 104 1.61 -9.73 10.31
CA ALA A 104 2.48 -10.08 9.17
C ALA A 104 2.24 -11.51 8.68
N SER A 105 2.17 -12.48 9.60
CA SER A 105 1.97 -13.88 9.25
C SER A 105 0.70 -14.14 8.43
N VAL A 106 -0.36 -13.33 8.63
CA VAL A 106 -1.63 -13.47 7.91
C VAL A 106 -1.53 -12.92 6.49
N ALA A 107 -0.81 -11.81 6.29
CA ALA A 107 -0.53 -11.30 4.95
C ALA A 107 0.36 -12.29 4.16
N ASP A 108 1.32 -12.94 4.82
CA ASP A 108 2.17 -13.99 4.23
C ASP A 108 1.35 -15.20 3.77
N GLN A 109 0.43 -15.68 4.61
CA GLN A 109 -0.51 -16.76 4.23
C GLN A 109 -1.29 -16.41 2.96
N ASN A 110 -1.77 -15.16 2.87
CA ASN A 110 -2.51 -14.69 1.71
C ASN A 110 -1.63 -14.57 0.47
N ALA A 111 -0.39 -14.09 0.61
CA ALA A 111 0.58 -14.03 -0.48
C ALA A 111 0.90 -15.44 -1.00
N ALA A 112 1.04 -16.42 -0.11
CA ALA A 112 1.26 -17.82 -0.49
C ALA A 112 0.07 -18.40 -1.27
N MET A 113 -1.16 -18.19 -0.79
CA MET A 113 -2.37 -18.66 -1.51
C MET A 113 -2.50 -18.02 -2.89
N LEU A 114 -2.34 -16.70 -2.99
CA LEU A 114 -2.42 -15.99 -4.28
C LEU A 114 -1.28 -16.41 -5.22
N GLY A 115 -0.05 -16.53 -4.68
CA GLY A 115 1.11 -17.00 -5.42
C GLY A 115 0.93 -18.39 -6.00
N GLN A 116 0.33 -19.34 -5.26
CA GLN A 116 0.04 -20.68 -5.78
C GLN A 116 -0.96 -20.67 -6.94
N LEU A 117 -1.99 -19.83 -6.88
CA LEU A 117 -2.95 -19.68 -8.00
C LEU A 117 -2.29 -19.08 -9.24
N LEU A 118 -1.31 -18.20 -9.04
CA LEU A 118 -0.62 -17.46 -10.09
C LEU A 118 0.63 -18.17 -10.65
N ALA A 119 1.16 -19.18 -9.94
CA ALA A 119 2.41 -19.86 -10.27
C ALA A 119 2.41 -20.49 -11.66
N LYS A 120 1.28 -21.09 -12.10
CA LYS A 120 1.17 -21.67 -13.45
C LYS A 120 1.24 -20.65 -14.58
N TYR A 121 1.13 -19.35 -14.27
CA TYR A 121 1.29 -18.24 -15.21
C TYR A 121 2.69 -17.59 -15.13
N GLY A 122 3.58 -18.14 -14.30
CA GLY A 122 4.95 -17.67 -14.07
C GLY A 122 5.08 -16.60 -12.99
N ILE A 123 3.99 -16.17 -12.36
CA ILE A 123 3.99 -15.10 -11.36
C ILE A 123 4.22 -15.71 -9.98
N SER A 124 5.34 -15.36 -9.35
CA SER A 124 5.75 -15.87 -8.04
C SER A 124 5.38 -14.93 -6.90
N ALA A 125 5.21 -15.49 -5.70
CA ALA A 125 5.30 -14.73 -4.47
C ALA A 125 6.76 -14.65 -4.02
N VAL A 126 7.20 -13.45 -3.61
CA VAL A 126 8.54 -13.22 -3.05
C VAL A 126 8.42 -12.89 -1.57
N ASP A 127 9.40 -13.36 -0.80
CA ASP A 127 9.54 -12.94 0.59
C ASP A 127 10.16 -11.54 0.70
N GLY A 128 10.21 -10.99 1.91
CA GLY A 128 10.74 -9.64 2.15
C GLY A 128 12.19 -9.46 1.70
N ALA A 129 13.03 -10.50 1.77
CA ALA A 129 14.42 -10.44 1.29
C ALA A 129 14.49 -10.47 -0.25
N GLY A 130 13.56 -11.18 -0.88
CA GLY A 130 13.39 -11.31 -2.32
C GLY A 130 12.88 -10.05 -3.02
N LEU A 131 12.44 -9.02 -2.28
CA LEU A 131 12.07 -7.73 -2.88
C LEU A 131 13.23 -7.07 -3.63
N SER A 132 14.49 -7.39 -3.28
CA SER A 132 15.67 -6.93 -4.01
C SER A 132 15.78 -7.51 -5.43
N ALA A 133 15.11 -8.63 -5.71
CA ALA A 133 15.07 -9.29 -7.02
C ALA A 133 13.85 -8.88 -7.86
N VAL A 134 12.98 -8.00 -7.35
CA VAL A 134 11.77 -7.53 -8.07
C VAL A 134 12.05 -7.04 -9.50
N PRO A 135 13.12 -6.29 -9.79
CA PRO A 135 13.41 -5.87 -11.17
C PRO A 135 13.56 -7.05 -12.14
N LEU A 136 14.12 -8.18 -11.68
CA LEU A 136 14.27 -9.39 -12.48
C LEU A 136 12.88 -9.96 -12.79
N TYR A 137 12.06 -10.26 -11.78
CA TYR A 137 10.69 -10.73 -11.99
C TYR A 137 9.86 -9.84 -12.94
N LEU A 138 10.03 -8.52 -12.85
CA LEU A 138 9.38 -7.58 -13.76
C LEU A 138 9.96 -7.57 -15.18
N ALA A 139 11.20 -7.97 -15.39
CA ALA A 139 11.78 -8.11 -16.73
C ALA A 139 11.26 -9.36 -17.45
N GLU A 140 11.16 -10.50 -16.75
CA GLU A 140 10.74 -11.76 -17.38
C GLU A 140 9.23 -12.01 -17.36
N VAL A 141 8.54 -11.59 -16.29
CA VAL A 141 7.15 -12.00 -16.03
C VAL A 141 6.17 -10.82 -15.99
N ASN A 142 6.66 -9.60 -15.79
CA ASN A 142 5.89 -8.36 -15.58
C ASN A 142 5.00 -8.34 -14.32
N ALA A 143 5.05 -9.34 -13.45
CA ALA A 143 4.29 -9.30 -12.20
C ALA A 143 4.92 -10.16 -11.10
N VAL A 144 4.74 -9.73 -9.84
CA VAL A 144 5.18 -10.44 -8.64
C VAL A 144 4.21 -10.18 -7.49
N VAL A 145 4.03 -11.16 -6.61
CA VAL A 145 3.23 -11.06 -5.39
C VAL A 145 4.14 -10.83 -4.19
N PHE A 146 3.74 -9.97 -3.25
CA PHE A 146 4.44 -9.75 -1.99
C PHE A 146 3.45 -9.63 -0.81
N SER A 147 3.96 -9.81 0.40
CA SER A 147 3.21 -9.58 1.64
C SER A 147 3.12 -8.10 1.96
N GLY A 148 1.92 -7.55 2.11
CA GLY A 148 1.72 -6.10 2.21
C GLY A 148 2.12 -5.47 3.56
N MET A 149 2.50 -6.24 4.57
CA MET A 149 2.82 -5.70 5.90
C MET A 149 4.20 -5.03 5.93
N PRO A 150 4.37 -3.86 6.58
CA PRO A 150 5.65 -3.19 6.68
C PRO A 150 6.62 -3.93 7.63
N PRO A 151 7.94 -3.81 7.43
CA PRO A 151 8.95 -4.57 8.18
C PRO A 151 9.23 -4.02 9.60
N TYR A 152 8.33 -3.21 10.16
CA TYR A 152 8.56 -2.54 11.45
C TYR A 152 8.59 -3.53 12.62
N ASN A 153 7.83 -4.62 12.57
CA ASN A 153 7.83 -5.65 13.62
C ASN A 153 7.72 -5.04 15.03
N LEU A 154 8.63 -5.40 15.95
CA LEU A 154 8.66 -4.87 17.31
C LEU A 154 8.95 -3.36 17.38
N TRP A 155 9.54 -2.77 16.33
CA TRP A 155 9.79 -1.33 16.21
C TRP A 155 8.59 -0.56 15.66
N MET A 156 7.41 -1.18 15.56
CA MET A 156 6.17 -0.50 15.22
C MET A 156 5.93 0.68 16.16
N ARG A 157 5.90 1.90 15.60
CA ARG A 157 5.44 3.07 16.35
C ARG A 157 3.96 2.85 16.71
N PRO A 158 3.59 2.85 18.00
CA PRO A 158 2.20 2.70 18.40
C PRO A 158 1.36 3.90 17.97
N ALA A 159 0.05 3.70 17.87
CA ALA A 159 -0.90 4.80 17.78
C ALA A 159 -0.92 5.62 19.09
N ALA A 160 -1.50 6.82 19.06
CA ALA A 160 -1.69 7.62 20.27
C ALA A 160 -2.54 6.90 21.33
N GLU A 161 -3.50 6.09 20.87
CA GLU A 161 -4.39 5.31 21.72
C GLU A 161 -4.46 3.85 21.26
N GLY A 162 -4.53 2.94 22.24
CA GLY A 162 -4.63 1.50 22.00
C GLY A 162 -3.34 0.84 21.50
N VAL A 163 -3.45 -0.43 21.14
CA VAL A 163 -2.31 -1.27 20.72
C VAL A 163 -2.43 -1.81 19.30
N ILE A 164 -3.49 -1.45 18.56
CA ILE A 164 -3.62 -1.88 17.16
C ILE A 164 -2.52 -1.21 16.34
N PRO A 165 -1.73 -1.97 15.54
CA PRO A 165 -0.67 -1.38 14.74
C PRO A 165 -1.25 -0.33 13.76
N PRO A 166 -0.81 0.94 13.80
CA PRO A 166 -1.36 1.99 12.94
C PRO A 166 -0.97 1.79 11.47
N TYR A 167 0.25 1.33 11.22
CA TYR A 167 0.74 1.00 9.88
C TYR A 167 0.59 -0.50 9.63
N ARG A 168 -0.25 -0.85 8.66
CA ARG A 168 -0.46 -2.25 8.27
C ARG A 168 -0.35 -2.34 6.76
N THR A 169 -1.19 -3.16 6.14
CA THR A 169 -1.06 -3.51 4.73
C THR A 169 -1.38 -2.39 3.74
N ASP A 170 -2.20 -1.39 4.09
CA ASP A 170 -2.32 -0.20 3.21
C ASP A 170 -1.01 0.60 3.23
N ALA A 171 -0.49 0.90 4.42
CA ALA A 171 0.76 1.64 4.59
C ALA A 171 1.98 0.93 3.96
N GLY A 172 2.12 -0.38 4.17
CA GLY A 172 3.25 -1.13 3.61
C GLY A 172 3.27 -1.15 2.08
N CYS A 173 2.12 -1.35 1.44
CA CYS A 173 2.04 -1.30 -0.02
C CYS A 173 2.31 0.11 -0.56
N PHE A 174 1.78 1.14 0.09
CA PHE A 174 2.02 2.52 -0.31
C PHE A 174 3.49 2.91 -0.19
N LEU A 175 4.13 2.60 0.94
CA LEU A 175 5.54 2.92 1.15
C LEU A 175 6.44 2.18 0.16
N LEU A 176 6.05 0.97 -0.26
CA LEU A 176 6.74 0.28 -1.35
C LEU A 176 6.58 1.06 -2.67
N ALA A 177 5.37 1.49 -3.02
CA ALA A 177 5.12 2.28 -4.22
C ALA A 177 5.94 3.59 -4.23
N GLU A 178 5.96 4.28 -3.09
CA GLU A 178 6.71 5.51 -2.87
C GLU A 178 8.23 5.27 -2.95
N GLN A 179 8.75 4.28 -2.23
CA GLN A 179 10.18 3.99 -2.19
C GLN A 179 10.75 3.61 -3.56
N PHE A 180 10.00 2.83 -4.34
CA PHE A 180 10.44 2.43 -5.68
C PHE A 180 10.14 3.49 -6.75
N GLY A 181 9.47 4.59 -6.42
CA GLY A 181 9.13 5.64 -7.37
C GLY A 181 8.17 5.19 -8.47
N CYS A 182 7.28 4.24 -8.15
CA CYS A 182 6.30 3.67 -9.06
C CYS A 182 5.40 4.75 -9.69
N LYS A 183 4.72 4.43 -10.80
CA LYS A 183 3.80 5.39 -11.44
C LYS A 183 2.43 5.49 -10.75
N ALA A 184 2.01 4.44 -10.05
CA ALA A 184 0.66 4.38 -9.48
C ALA A 184 0.56 3.43 -8.28
N MET A 185 -0.40 3.73 -7.41
CA MET A 185 -0.83 2.90 -6.29
C MET A 185 -2.35 2.71 -6.32
N ILE A 186 -2.79 1.45 -6.42
CA ILE A 186 -4.20 1.07 -6.48
C ILE A 186 -4.56 0.18 -5.29
N PHE A 187 -5.59 0.56 -4.54
CA PHE A 187 -6.17 -0.24 -3.47
C PHE A 187 -7.43 -0.94 -3.95
N VAL A 188 -7.39 -2.28 -4.01
CA VAL A 188 -8.54 -3.12 -4.40
C VAL A 188 -9.28 -3.56 -3.14
N LYS A 189 -10.50 -3.02 -2.99
CA LYS A 189 -11.38 -3.19 -1.82
C LYS A 189 -12.71 -3.81 -2.26
N ASP A 190 -13.72 -3.81 -1.39
CA ASP A 190 -15.05 -4.37 -1.65
C ASP A 190 -16.16 -3.32 -1.80
N GLU A 191 -15.78 -2.04 -1.79
CA GLU A 191 -16.67 -0.91 -2.03
C GLU A 191 -16.24 -0.16 -3.28
N ASN A 192 -17.17 0.57 -3.91
CA ASN A 192 -16.90 1.34 -5.12
C ASN A 192 -15.79 2.36 -4.94
N GLY A 193 -15.62 2.90 -3.74
CA GLY A 193 -14.56 3.83 -3.37
C GLY A 193 -14.88 4.42 -2.00
N LEU A 194 -14.49 5.66 -1.78
CA LEU A 194 -14.82 6.44 -0.59
C LEU A 194 -16.27 6.93 -0.64
N TYR A 195 -16.86 7.02 0.54
CA TYR A 195 -18.20 7.56 0.75
C TYR A 195 -18.18 8.54 1.93
N THR A 196 -19.20 9.40 2.04
CA THR A 196 -19.37 10.34 3.17
C THR A 196 -19.56 9.65 4.53
N ALA A 197 -19.93 8.36 4.53
CA ALA A 197 -19.95 7.48 5.70
C ALA A 197 -19.72 6.03 5.25
N ASN A 198 -19.49 5.10 6.18
CA ASN A 198 -19.35 3.69 5.84
C ASN A 198 -20.65 3.14 5.19
N PRO A 199 -20.64 2.76 3.90
CA PRO A 199 -21.85 2.37 3.17
C PRO A 199 -22.43 1.04 3.67
N LYS A 200 -21.67 0.25 4.43
CA LYS A 200 -22.16 -1.00 5.06
C LYS A 200 -23.02 -0.73 6.30
N THR A 201 -22.92 0.46 6.88
CA THR A 201 -23.64 0.83 8.12
C THR A 201 -24.50 2.08 7.98
N SER A 202 -24.35 2.84 6.88
CA SER A 202 -25.14 4.04 6.58
C SER A 202 -25.78 3.92 5.19
N LYS A 203 -27.11 4.05 5.14
CA LYS A 203 -27.88 3.96 3.89
C LYS A 203 -27.79 5.22 3.02
N ASP A 204 -27.55 6.37 3.66
CA ASP A 204 -27.52 7.68 3.01
C ASP A 204 -26.07 8.11 2.66
N ALA A 205 -25.13 7.16 2.66
CA ALA A 205 -23.74 7.43 2.32
C ALA A 205 -23.61 7.78 0.83
N GLU A 206 -23.04 8.94 0.55
CA GLU A 206 -22.85 9.46 -0.81
C GLU A 206 -21.44 9.15 -1.32
N PHE A 207 -21.34 8.72 -2.58
CA PHE A 207 -20.07 8.34 -3.19
C PHE A 207 -19.21 9.57 -3.49
N ILE A 208 -17.91 9.48 -3.17
CA ILE A 208 -16.93 10.54 -3.37
C ILE A 208 -15.94 10.10 -4.46
N PRO A 209 -16.04 10.59 -5.71
CA PRO A 209 -15.16 10.16 -6.81
C PRO A 209 -13.72 10.69 -6.67
N LYS A 210 -13.53 11.85 -6.05
CA LYS A 210 -12.21 12.45 -5.86
C LYS A 210 -12.21 13.31 -4.59
N ILE A 211 -11.10 13.27 -3.84
CA ILE A 211 -10.91 14.07 -2.63
C ILE A 211 -9.42 14.30 -2.36
N SER A 212 -9.07 15.39 -1.69
CA SER A 212 -7.74 15.61 -1.11
C SER A 212 -7.66 15.04 0.31
N VAL A 213 -6.44 14.81 0.81
CA VAL A 213 -6.25 14.41 2.21
C VAL A 213 -6.82 15.46 3.18
N ASP A 214 -6.64 16.76 2.89
CA ASP A 214 -7.12 17.82 3.78
C ASP A 214 -8.65 17.86 3.85
N GLU A 215 -9.34 17.72 2.71
CA GLU A 215 -10.81 17.60 2.68
C GLU A 215 -11.28 16.35 3.43
N MET A 216 -10.60 15.23 3.25
CA MET A 216 -10.93 13.96 3.92
C MET A 216 -10.77 14.07 5.45
N LYS A 217 -9.76 14.79 5.93
CA LYS A 217 -9.56 15.11 7.35
C LYS A 217 -10.62 16.09 7.86
N ALA A 218 -10.91 17.15 7.12
CA ALA A 218 -11.91 18.16 7.49
C ALA A 218 -13.33 17.58 7.60
N GLN A 219 -13.67 16.60 6.76
CA GLN A 219 -14.96 15.90 6.79
C GLN A 219 -15.01 14.77 7.83
N GLY A 220 -13.92 14.49 8.55
CA GLY A 220 -13.90 13.46 9.60
C GLY A 220 -14.01 12.03 9.07
N LEU A 221 -13.46 11.74 7.89
CA LEU A 221 -13.54 10.41 7.25
C LEU A 221 -12.49 9.44 7.82
N HIS A 222 -12.38 9.35 9.15
CA HIS A 222 -11.39 8.52 9.86
C HIS A 222 -11.77 7.03 9.92
N ASP A 223 -13.06 6.71 10.04
CA ASP A 223 -13.57 5.34 9.90
C ASP A 223 -13.89 5.04 8.42
N SER A 224 -12.83 5.01 7.59
CA SER A 224 -12.97 4.95 6.14
C SER A 224 -12.22 3.78 5.50
N ILE A 225 -12.12 3.84 4.17
CA ILE A 225 -11.68 2.74 3.31
C ILE A 225 -10.17 2.46 3.35
N LEU A 226 -9.37 3.37 3.92
CA LEU A 226 -7.91 3.25 4.10
C LEU A 226 -7.51 3.42 5.57
N GLU A 227 -6.33 2.88 5.91
CA GLU A 227 -5.63 3.21 7.15
C GLU A 227 -5.41 4.72 7.29
N PHE A 228 -6.02 5.39 8.27
CA PHE A 228 -5.90 6.86 8.40
C PHE A 228 -4.46 7.39 8.45
N PRO A 229 -3.49 6.74 9.14
CA PRO A 229 -2.08 7.18 9.12
C PRO A 229 -1.41 7.13 7.74
N LEU A 230 -1.95 6.38 6.78
CA LEU A 230 -1.47 6.40 5.39
C LEU A 230 -1.69 7.78 4.75
N LEU A 231 -2.73 8.52 5.13
CA LEU A 231 -2.98 9.84 4.56
C LEU A 231 -1.84 10.83 4.87
N ASP A 232 -1.24 10.73 6.06
CA ASP A 232 -0.07 11.53 6.43
C ASP A 232 1.16 11.15 5.60
N LEU A 233 1.35 9.84 5.33
CA LEU A 233 2.39 9.36 4.44
C LEU A 233 2.19 9.87 3.01
N LEU A 234 0.95 9.92 2.53
CA LEU A 234 0.61 10.45 1.21
C LEU A 234 0.91 11.95 1.09
N GLN A 235 0.63 12.75 2.12
CA GLN A 235 0.99 14.17 2.12
C GLN A 235 2.50 14.39 2.07
N ALA A 236 3.27 13.53 2.75
CA ALA A 236 4.73 13.61 2.82
C ALA A 236 5.46 12.96 1.63
N ALA A 237 4.76 12.24 0.76
CA ALA A 237 5.36 11.48 -0.34
C ALA A 237 5.94 12.36 -1.44
N ARG A 238 7.04 11.91 -2.05
CA ARG A 238 7.71 12.56 -3.18
C ARG A 238 7.20 12.04 -4.52
N HIS A 239 7.01 10.72 -4.63
CA HIS A 239 6.74 10.09 -5.92
C HIS A 239 5.26 9.81 -6.17
N ILE A 240 4.56 9.26 -5.19
CA ILE A 240 3.14 8.91 -5.27
C ILE A 240 2.33 10.03 -4.62
N ARG A 241 1.79 10.94 -5.45
CA ARG A 241 1.02 12.11 -5.00
C ARG A 241 -0.50 11.90 -5.03
N GLU A 242 -0.94 10.75 -5.54
CA GLU A 242 -2.32 10.32 -5.48
C GLU A 242 -2.42 8.79 -5.48
N VAL A 243 -3.52 8.28 -4.94
CA VAL A 243 -3.84 6.84 -4.89
C VAL A 243 -5.27 6.61 -5.36
N GLN A 244 -5.54 5.46 -5.96
CA GLN A 244 -6.89 5.10 -6.41
C GLN A 244 -7.44 3.94 -5.59
N VAL A 245 -8.69 4.04 -5.16
CA VAL A 245 -9.41 2.97 -4.46
C VAL A 245 -10.53 2.46 -5.37
N VAL A 246 -10.55 1.15 -5.60
CA VAL A 246 -11.49 0.51 -6.55
C VAL A 246 -12.16 -0.72 -5.93
N ASN A 247 -13.36 -1.04 -6.42
CA ASN A 247 -14.05 -2.27 -6.05
C ASN A 247 -13.53 -3.47 -6.84
N GLY A 248 -12.86 -4.40 -6.18
CA GLY A 248 -12.38 -5.65 -6.78
C GLY A 248 -13.45 -6.71 -6.99
N LEU A 249 -14.67 -6.48 -6.48
CA LEU A 249 -15.80 -7.38 -6.68
C LEU A 249 -16.59 -7.08 -7.97
N VAL A 250 -16.26 -5.96 -8.64
CA VAL A 250 -16.84 -5.59 -9.93
C VAL A 250 -15.88 -6.04 -11.04
N PRO A 251 -16.25 -7.02 -11.87
CA PRO A 251 -15.38 -7.52 -12.93
C PRO A 251 -14.88 -6.40 -13.86
N GLY A 252 -13.58 -6.40 -14.12
CA GLY A 252 -12.90 -5.46 -15.00
C GLY A 252 -12.54 -4.13 -14.35
N ASN A 253 -12.94 -3.85 -13.10
CA ASN A 253 -12.59 -2.57 -12.46
C ASN A 253 -11.08 -2.39 -12.32
N LEU A 254 -10.34 -3.44 -11.93
CA LEU A 254 -8.89 -3.36 -11.83
C LEU A 254 -8.27 -3.09 -13.22
N THR A 255 -8.74 -3.82 -14.23
CA THR A 255 -8.28 -3.66 -15.61
C THR A 255 -8.51 -2.23 -16.13
N ARG A 256 -9.70 -1.66 -15.90
CA ARG A 256 -10.05 -0.28 -16.31
C ARG A 256 -9.21 0.76 -15.56
N ALA A 257 -9.01 0.57 -14.26
CA ALA A 257 -8.13 1.45 -13.47
C ALA A 257 -6.68 1.43 -13.99
N LEU A 258 -6.14 0.25 -14.33
CA LEU A 258 -4.81 0.12 -14.93
C LEU A 258 -4.71 0.77 -16.32
N ALA A 259 -5.82 0.83 -17.07
CA ALA A 259 -5.93 1.53 -18.34
C ALA A 259 -6.09 3.07 -18.19
N GLY A 260 -6.12 3.59 -16.96
CA GLY A 260 -6.25 5.02 -16.66
C GLY A 260 -7.69 5.52 -16.54
N GLU A 261 -8.68 4.64 -16.51
CA GLU A 261 -10.06 5.05 -16.27
C GLU A 261 -10.28 5.44 -14.80
N HIS A 262 -11.04 6.52 -14.59
CA HIS A 262 -11.42 6.98 -13.26
C HIS A 262 -12.60 6.17 -12.71
N VAL A 263 -12.34 4.90 -12.39
CA VAL A 263 -13.24 4.05 -11.61
C VAL A 263 -12.94 4.21 -10.12
N GLY A 264 -13.98 4.23 -9.29
CA GLY A 264 -13.83 4.41 -7.84
C GLY A 264 -13.33 5.80 -7.43
N THR A 265 -12.50 5.87 -6.38
CA THR A 265 -12.08 7.14 -5.79
C THR A 265 -10.61 7.42 -5.99
N ILE A 266 -10.26 8.64 -6.38
CA ILE A 266 -8.88 9.14 -6.35
C ILE A 266 -8.69 10.01 -5.09
N ILE A 267 -7.71 9.67 -4.27
CA ILE A 267 -7.31 10.45 -3.09
C ILE A 267 -5.97 11.13 -3.41
N THR A 268 -5.95 12.45 -3.33
CA THR A 268 -4.78 13.29 -3.69
C THR A 268 -4.09 13.83 -2.44
N ALA A 269 -2.77 13.97 -2.48
CA ALA A 269 -2.00 14.52 -1.38
C ALA A 269 -2.30 16.01 -1.10
N SER A 270 -2.69 16.76 -2.13
CA SER A 270 -2.98 18.19 -2.13
C SER A 270 -3.99 18.53 -3.21
#